data_AF-A0AA35ZVX4-F1
#
_entry.id   AF-A0AA35ZVX4-F1
#
_cell.length_a   1.000
_cell.length_b   1.000
_cell.length_c   1.000
_cell.angle_alpha   90.00
_cell.angle_beta   90.00
_cell.angle_gamma   90.00
#
_symmetry.space_group_name_H-M   'P 1'
#
loop_
_entity.id
_entity.type
_entity.pdbx_description
1 polymer ?
#
loop_
_entity_poly.entity_id
_entity_poly.type
_entity_poly.pdbx_seq_one_letter_code
_entity_poly.pdbx_strand_id
1 'polypeptide(L)'
;MAGVGVGMGMVGSRVIAIHHRHHRTLIPTPQFNLHFNLPSIHSHRPSIMSATAATPSTAVNNPVLQQNTASTDSTSGCWPEFASNISGEWDGYGADFTIDGHPIELPENVVPDAYREWEVKVFDWQTQCPTLAQPENPSAIYKLIKLLPTVGCEADAATRFNVDERTIGGPTNMVSAFAYQSSGSYTALWSTQKAGVLELEHCLIDPRDKESRVRIVQIMGFEEKSKLVLKNIKVFVEQWYGPFRNGDQLGGCAIRDSAFATTKALDVSQVLGMWQCVNSKAYFQDSPNSVLQELKPVDGVEKSVRDKEHLVLLPKNLWSSIKETEDGEKTWCEVGWLLESGRVITSKCIFSRNGELKEIITSSETTEVGV
;
A
#
# COMPACT_ATOMS: atom_id res chain seq x y z
N MET A 1 -24.18 -79.09 -10.79
CA MET A 1 -23.33 -80.25 -11.17
C MET A 1 -21.95 -79.74 -11.54
N ALA A 2 -20.95 -80.57 -11.24
CA ALA A 2 -19.49 -80.44 -11.44
C ALA A 2 -19.01 -79.62 -12.65
N GLY A 3 -17.81 -79.03 -12.67
CA GLY A 3 -16.66 -79.23 -11.78
C GLY A 3 -15.43 -78.45 -12.27
N VAL A 4 -14.40 -78.58 -11.43
CA VAL A 4 -13.05 -78.01 -11.40
C VAL A 4 -12.22 -78.25 -12.68
N GLY A 5 -11.29 -77.33 -12.99
CA GLY A 5 -10.17 -77.58 -13.90
C GLY A 5 -9.11 -76.47 -13.87
N VAL A 6 -8.06 -76.67 -13.06
CA VAL A 6 -6.87 -75.82 -12.90
C VAL A 6 -5.92 -75.98 -14.10
N GLY A 7 -5.26 -74.89 -14.51
CA GLY A 7 -4.15 -74.92 -15.47
C GLY A 7 -3.20 -73.75 -15.26
N MET A 8 -2.13 -73.98 -14.51
CA MET A 8 -1.07 -73.04 -14.18
C MET A 8 0.07 -73.24 -15.20
N GLY A 9 0.54 -72.16 -15.83
CA GLY A 9 1.65 -72.18 -16.78
C GLY A 9 2.21 -70.78 -16.99
N MET A 10 3.27 -70.46 -16.26
CA MET A 10 4.06 -69.23 -16.38
C MET A 10 5.11 -69.34 -17.50
N VAL A 11 5.61 -68.18 -17.89
CA VAL A 11 6.88 -67.85 -18.58
C VAL A 11 6.77 -67.54 -20.09
N GLY A 12 7.06 -66.28 -20.43
CA GLY A 12 7.58 -65.91 -21.76
C GLY A 12 7.14 -64.59 -22.36
N SER A 13 7.03 -63.49 -21.61
CA SER A 13 6.71 -62.18 -22.22
C SER A 13 7.96 -61.47 -22.74
N ARG A 14 8.04 -61.37 -24.07
CA ARG A 14 9.00 -60.60 -24.85
C ARG A 14 8.92 -59.10 -24.49
N VAL A 15 10.08 -58.50 -24.29
CA VAL A 15 10.28 -57.04 -24.21
C VAL A 15 10.02 -56.44 -25.59
N ILE A 16 9.01 -55.58 -25.69
CA ILE A 16 8.81 -54.68 -26.83
C ILE A 16 9.12 -53.27 -26.33
N ALA A 17 10.22 -52.71 -26.82
CA ALA A 17 10.58 -51.32 -26.62
C ALA A 17 9.65 -50.42 -27.45
N ILE A 18 8.84 -49.60 -26.78
CA ILE A 18 8.05 -48.55 -27.42
C ILE A 18 8.81 -47.23 -27.25
N HIS A 19 9.36 -46.74 -28.36
CA HIS A 19 9.94 -45.40 -28.48
C HIS A 19 8.82 -44.35 -28.42
N HIS A 20 8.67 -43.64 -27.31
CA HIS A 20 7.89 -42.41 -27.27
C HIS A 20 8.77 -41.23 -27.70
N ARG A 21 8.57 -40.75 -28.93
CA ARG A 21 9.01 -39.43 -29.39
C ARG A 21 8.21 -38.37 -28.63
N HIS A 22 8.87 -37.61 -27.77
CA HIS A 22 8.36 -36.33 -27.30
C HIS A 22 8.53 -35.28 -28.42
N HIS A 23 7.42 -34.90 -29.06
CA HIS A 23 7.36 -33.66 -29.82
C HIS A 23 7.31 -32.49 -28.83
N ARG A 24 8.45 -31.85 -28.61
CA ARG A 24 8.55 -30.52 -27.98
C ARG A 24 8.28 -29.49 -29.08
N THR A 25 7.10 -28.88 -29.07
CA THR A 25 6.84 -27.65 -29.83
C THR A 25 7.58 -26.51 -29.14
N LEU A 26 8.66 -26.04 -29.79
CA LEU A 26 9.38 -24.83 -29.44
C LEU A 26 8.53 -23.62 -29.83
N ILE A 27 8.10 -22.85 -28.84
CA ILE A 27 7.57 -21.49 -29.05
C ILE A 27 8.79 -20.55 -29.07
N PRO A 28 8.94 -19.63 -30.04
CA PRO A 28 10.11 -18.77 -30.13
C PRO A 28 10.08 -17.72 -29.00
N THR A 29 11.12 -17.69 -28.17
CA THR A 29 11.41 -16.57 -27.29
C THR A 29 11.97 -15.41 -28.10
N PRO A 30 11.50 -14.15 -27.90
CA PRO A 30 12.14 -13.00 -28.50
C PRO A 30 13.50 -12.76 -27.81
N GLN A 31 14.59 -12.91 -28.56
CA GLN A 31 15.93 -12.53 -28.14
C GLN A 31 16.03 -10.99 -28.14
N PHE A 32 16.00 -10.38 -26.97
CA PHE A 32 16.44 -8.99 -26.82
C PHE A 32 17.98 -8.98 -26.70
N ASN A 33 18.66 -8.69 -27.81
CA ASN A 33 20.08 -8.36 -27.80
C ASN A 33 20.27 -6.93 -27.27
N LEU A 34 20.65 -6.78 -26.01
CA LEU A 34 21.15 -5.52 -25.47
C LEU A 34 22.68 -5.48 -25.66
N HIS A 35 23.14 -4.75 -26.67
CA HIS A 35 24.55 -4.38 -26.80
C HIS A 35 24.87 -3.31 -25.74
N PHE A 36 25.65 -3.66 -24.72
CA PHE A 36 26.23 -2.71 -23.79
C PHE A 36 27.49 -2.09 -24.43
N ASN A 37 27.40 -0.83 -24.85
CA ASN A 37 28.58 0.00 -25.08
C ASN A 37 29.00 0.62 -23.75
N LEU A 38 30.08 0.12 -23.14
CA LEU A 38 30.76 0.79 -22.03
C LEU A 38 31.52 2.03 -22.55
N PRO A 39 31.34 3.23 -21.95
CA PRO A 39 32.32 4.29 -22.06
C PRO A 39 33.46 4.06 -21.05
N SER A 40 34.68 4.18 -21.54
CA SER A 40 35.93 4.18 -20.78
C SER A 40 35.95 5.26 -19.69
N ILE A 41 36.27 4.87 -18.46
CA ILE A 41 36.41 5.74 -17.29
C ILE A 41 37.74 6.50 -17.38
N HIS A 42 37.69 7.83 -17.37
CA HIS A 42 38.84 8.67 -17.05
C HIS A 42 38.75 9.18 -15.61
N SER A 43 39.84 8.93 -14.88
CA SER A 43 40.11 9.32 -13.49
C SER A 43 40.12 10.83 -13.30
N HIS A 44 39.31 11.34 -12.36
CA HIS A 44 39.54 12.64 -11.73
C HIS A 44 39.31 12.58 -10.21
N ARG A 45 40.20 13.31 -9.52
CA ARG A 45 40.61 13.28 -8.11
C ARG A 45 39.64 14.09 -7.22
N PRO A 46 39.51 13.78 -5.90
CA PRO A 46 38.54 14.43 -5.02
C PRO A 46 38.97 15.84 -4.60
N SER A 47 38.01 16.77 -4.58
CA SER A 47 38.14 18.11 -3.98
C SER A 47 37.24 18.22 -2.74
N ILE A 48 37.86 18.70 -1.66
CA ILE A 48 37.31 18.95 -0.33
C ILE A 48 36.85 20.43 -0.25
N MET A 49 35.97 20.72 0.74
CA MET A 49 35.57 22.03 1.31
C MET A 49 34.25 22.57 0.71
N SER A 50 33.33 23.22 1.44
CA SER A 50 33.13 23.48 2.86
C SER A 50 31.67 23.97 3.03
N ALA A 51 31.09 23.74 4.19
CA ALA A 51 29.76 24.24 4.56
C ALA A 51 29.80 25.72 4.93
N THR A 52 28.82 26.49 4.47
CA THR A 52 28.51 27.81 5.04
C THR A 52 27.00 27.98 5.14
N ALA A 53 26.54 28.18 6.37
CA ALA A 53 25.16 28.53 6.70
C ALA A 53 24.91 30.02 6.41
N ALA A 54 23.74 30.36 5.87
CA ALA A 54 23.26 31.73 5.81
C ALA A 54 21.76 31.77 6.21
N THR A 55 21.47 32.63 7.17
CA THR A 55 20.16 32.94 7.73
C THR A 55 19.30 33.83 6.81
N PRO A 56 17.96 33.79 6.92
CA PRO A 56 17.07 34.57 6.06
C PRO A 56 16.88 36.01 6.56
N SER A 57 16.75 36.96 5.64
CA SER A 57 16.37 38.36 5.90
C SER A 57 14.94 38.61 5.42
N THR A 58 14.14 39.24 6.28
CA THR A 58 12.73 39.63 6.09
C THR A 58 12.54 40.94 5.33
N ALA A 59 11.59 40.90 4.37
CA ALA A 59 10.52 41.84 4.01
C ALA A 59 10.80 43.35 3.72
N VAL A 60 10.26 43.85 2.60
CA VAL A 60 9.41 45.08 2.54
C VAL A 60 8.43 45.01 1.32
N ASN A 61 7.15 45.32 1.56
CA ASN A 61 6.03 45.46 0.60
C ASN A 61 6.01 46.83 -0.11
N ASN A 62 5.36 46.92 -1.31
CA ASN A 62 4.37 47.97 -1.65
C ASN A 62 3.72 47.79 -3.06
N PRO A 63 2.56 48.42 -3.37
CA PRO A 63 1.38 47.71 -3.87
C PRO A 63 0.73 48.23 -5.19
N VAL A 64 -0.34 47.52 -5.60
CA VAL A 64 -1.49 47.90 -6.46
C VAL A 64 -1.36 47.75 -7.99
N LEU A 65 -2.15 46.83 -8.57
CA LEU A 65 -3.28 47.14 -9.48
C LEU A 65 -4.16 45.90 -9.72
N GLN A 66 -5.44 46.02 -9.35
CA GLN A 66 -6.52 45.06 -9.59
C GLN A 66 -6.86 44.91 -11.07
N GLN A 67 -7.20 43.69 -11.50
CA GLN A 67 -8.27 43.49 -12.48
C GLN A 67 -8.96 42.13 -12.30
N ASN A 68 -10.30 42.20 -12.27
CA ASN A 68 -11.28 41.14 -12.04
C ASN A 68 -11.19 40.00 -13.07
N THR A 69 -11.36 38.74 -12.65
CA THR A 69 -12.58 37.92 -12.87
C THR A 69 -12.39 36.48 -12.38
N ALA A 70 -13.53 35.85 -12.07
CA ALA A 70 -13.77 34.48 -11.63
C ALA A 70 -13.58 34.23 -10.12
N SER A 71 -14.72 34.12 -9.45
CA SER A 71 -14.95 33.56 -8.13
C SER A 71 -14.27 32.19 -8.00
N THR A 72 -13.07 32.17 -7.43
CA THR A 72 -12.52 31.01 -6.74
C THR A 72 -13.35 30.82 -5.48
N ASP A 73 -14.18 29.79 -5.46
CA ASP A 73 -14.68 29.22 -4.21
C ASP A 73 -13.47 29.09 -3.28
N SER A 74 -13.55 29.79 -2.15
CA SER A 74 -12.54 29.73 -1.11
C SER A 74 -12.27 28.25 -0.80
N THR A 75 -11.03 27.80 -1.00
CA THR A 75 -10.52 26.55 -0.45
C THR A 75 -10.49 26.67 1.08
N SER A 76 -11.67 26.68 1.70
CA SER A 76 -11.90 26.79 3.14
C SER A 76 -11.97 25.40 3.78
N GLY A 77 -11.10 24.50 3.34
CA GLY A 77 -10.93 23.16 3.90
C GLY A 77 -9.48 22.93 4.29
N CYS A 78 -9.20 21.81 4.97
CA CYS A 78 -7.86 21.50 5.47
C CYS A 78 -6.85 21.05 4.40
N TRP A 79 -7.16 21.22 3.11
CA TRP A 79 -6.31 20.74 2.01
C TRP A 79 -4.87 21.30 2.03
N PRO A 80 -4.61 22.60 2.25
CA PRO A 80 -3.24 23.10 2.30
C PRO A 80 -2.38 22.43 3.38
N GLU A 81 -2.98 22.14 4.55
CA GLU A 81 -2.29 21.44 5.65
C GLU A 81 -2.07 19.97 5.31
N PHE A 82 -3.09 19.30 4.74
CA PHE A 82 -2.96 17.95 4.20
C PHE A 82 -1.81 17.87 3.16
N ALA A 83 -1.79 18.80 2.20
CA ALA A 83 -0.80 18.85 1.14
C ALA A 83 0.62 19.02 1.70
N SER A 84 0.78 19.88 2.71
CA SER A 84 2.05 20.04 3.40
C SER A 84 2.49 18.77 4.13
N ASN A 85 1.57 18.04 4.77
CA ASN A 85 1.92 16.87 5.58
C ASN A 85 2.19 15.61 4.75
N ILE A 86 1.63 15.50 3.54
CA ILE A 86 1.92 14.33 2.67
C ILE A 86 3.09 14.53 1.72
N SER A 87 3.48 15.78 1.45
CA SER A 87 4.51 16.09 0.45
C SER A 87 5.92 15.80 0.96
N GLY A 88 6.72 15.08 0.17
CA GLY A 88 8.07 14.69 0.53
C GLY A 88 8.54 13.41 -0.16
N GLU A 89 9.77 13.03 0.15
CA GLU A 89 10.33 11.70 -0.08
C GLU A 89 9.98 10.81 1.11
N TRP A 90 9.40 9.65 0.83
CA TRP A 90 9.01 8.68 1.84
C TRP A 90 9.73 7.36 1.54
N ASP A 91 10.63 6.94 2.41
CA ASP A 91 11.42 5.71 2.23
C ASP A 91 10.92 4.63 3.20
N GLY A 92 10.96 3.37 2.79
CA GLY A 92 10.47 2.30 3.66
C GLY A 92 10.50 0.92 3.04
N TYR A 93 9.60 0.08 3.54
CA TYR A 93 9.40 -1.27 3.03
C TYR A 93 7.93 -1.51 2.70
N GLY A 94 7.69 -2.37 1.71
CA GLY A 94 6.37 -2.82 1.32
C GLY A 94 6.30 -4.33 1.16
N ALA A 95 5.24 -4.96 1.66
CA ALA A 95 5.02 -6.40 1.55
C ALA A 95 3.56 -6.73 1.22
N ASP A 96 3.36 -7.85 0.53
CA ASP A 96 2.06 -8.39 0.17
C ASP A 96 1.70 -9.54 1.13
N PHE A 97 0.43 -9.65 1.50
CA PHE A 97 -0.08 -10.61 2.47
C PHE A 97 -1.36 -11.28 1.98
N THR A 98 -1.41 -12.59 2.17
CA THR A 98 -2.64 -13.37 1.94
C THR A 98 -3.82 -12.86 2.78
N ILE A 99 -5.03 -13.32 2.45
CA ILE A 99 -6.24 -13.01 3.22
C ILE A 99 -6.20 -13.50 4.67
N ASP A 100 -5.27 -14.41 5.00
CA ASP A 100 -5.05 -14.92 6.35
C ASP A 100 -3.90 -14.21 7.08
N GLY A 101 -3.26 -13.21 6.45
CA GLY A 101 -2.18 -12.41 7.05
C GLY A 101 -0.79 -13.03 6.93
N HIS A 102 -0.62 -14.12 6.17
CA HIS A 102 0.70 -14.66 5.87
C HIS A 102 1.40 -13.85 4.78
N PRO A 103 2.70 -13.51 4.95
CA PRO A 103 3.44 -12.77 3.95
C PRO A 103 3.66 -13.59 2.68
N ILE A 104 3.67 -12.93 1.53
CA ILE A 104 3.86 -13.53 0.21
C ILE A 104 5.31 -13.28 -0.23
N GLU A 105 6.03 -14.37 -0.52
CA GLU A 105 7.43 -14.32 -0.96
C GLU A 105 7.56 -13.59 -2.31
N LEU A 106 8.64 -12.82 -2.48
CA LEU A 106 8.94 -12.17 -3.74
C LEU A 106 9.18 -13.20 -4.85
N PRO A 107 8.78 -12.91 -6.10
CA PRO A 107 9.02 -13.82 -7.21
C PRO A 107 10.50 -14.15 -7.39
N GLU A 108 10.83 -15.42 -7.68
CA GLU A 108 12.22 -15.85 -7.86
C GLU A 108 12.99 -15.03 -8.92
N ASN A 109 12.29 -14.55 -9.95
CA ASN A 109 12.91 -13.79 -11.03
C ASN A 109 13.35 -12.36 -10.64
N VAL A 110 13.04 -11.90 -9.42
CA VAL A 110 13.48 -10.60 -8.89
C VAL A 110 14.45 -10.74 -7.72
N VAL A 111 14.65 -11.94 -7.19
CA VAL A 111 15.51 -12.22 -6.04
C VAL A 111 16.86 -12.76 -6.54
N PRO A 112 18.01 -12.15 -6.17
CA PRO A 112 19.32 -12.65 -6.56
C PRO A 112 19.60 -14.09 -6.12
N ASP A 113 20.35 -14.84 -6.92
CA ASP A 113 20.69 -16.26 -6.68
C ASP A 113 21.33 -16.52 -5.32
N ALA A 114 22.11 -15.56 -4.81
CA ALA A 114 22.75 -15.64 -3.50
C ALA A 114 21.76 -15.90 -2.36
N TYR A 115 20.56 -15.30 -2.39
CA TYR A 115 19.53 -15.56 -1.39
C TYR A 115 19.08 -17.02 -1.40
N ARG A 116 19.05 -17.65 -2.58
CA ARG A 116 18.71 -19.07 -2.73
C ARG A 116 19.82 -19.97 -2.20
N GLU A 117 21.07 -19.64 -2.51
CA GLU A 117 22.25 -20.34 -1.98
C GLU A 117 22.32 -20.28 -0.46
N TRP A 118 21.83 -19.20 0.14
CA TRP A 118 21.77 -19.02 1.60
C TRP A 118 20.46 -19.49 2.23
N GLU A 119 19.53 -20.03 1.43
CA GLU A 119 18.19 -20.45 1.86
C GLU A 119 17.38 -19.33 2.55
N VAL A 120 17.62 -18.07 2.16
CA VAL A 120 16.95 -16.88 2.68
C VAL A 120 15.80 -16.50 1.75
N LYS A 121 14.58 -16.53 2.28
CA LYS A 121 13.39 -16.03 1.59
C LYS A 121 13.26 -14.52 1.75
N VAL A 122 12.88 -13.83 0.67
CA VAL A 122 12.68 -12.39 0.66
C VAL A 122 11.20 -12.08 0.48
N PHE A 123 10.63 -11.23 1.33
CA PHE A 123 9.20 -10.90 1.32
C PHE A 123 8.96 -9.41 1.10
N ASP A 124 9.84 -8.57 1.63
CA ASP A 124 9.72 -7.12 1.59
C ASP A 124 10.42 -6.54 0.35
N TRP A 125 9.73 -5.63 -0.32
CA TRP A 125 10.33 -4.65 -1.21
C TRP A 125 10.91 -3.51 -0.38
N GLN A 126 12.14 -3.09 -0.67
CA GLN A 126 12.53 -1.73 -0.33
C GLN A 126 11.78 -0.76 -1.26
N THR A 127 11.18 0.27 -0.69
CA THR A 127 10.33 1.21 -1.41
C THR A 127 10.73 2.66 -1.19
N GLN A 128 10.51 3.47 -2.22
CA GLN A 128 10.44 4.92 -2.09
C GLN A 128 9.11 5.41 -2.65
N CYS A 129 8.52 6.41 -2.02
CA CYS A 129 7.22 6.96 -2.36
C CYS A 129 7.25 8.50 -2.38
N PRO A 130 8.04 9.13 -3.27
CA PRO A 130 7.96 10.57 -3.52
C PRO A 130 6.51 10.98 -3.76
N THR A 131 6.03 11.88 -2.93
CA THR A 131 4.65 12.37 -2.91
C THR A 131 4.68 13.88 -3.01
N LEU A 132 3.85 14.47 -3.86
CA LEU A 132 3.70 15.91 -4.02
C LEU A 132 2.22 16.26 -4.12
N ALA A 133 1.76 17.16 -3.26
CA ALA A 133 0.42 17.73 -3.31
C ALA A 133 0.49 19.25 -3.47
N GLN A 134 -0.38 19.81 -4.29
CA GLN A 134 -0.43 21.25 -4.55
C GLN A 134 -1.31 21.91 -3.49
N PRO A 135 -0.81 22.86 -2.67
CA PRO A 135 -1.61 23.48 -1.61
C PRO A 135 -2.80 24.29 -2.13
N GLU A 136 -2.66 24.92 -3.30
CA GLU A 136 -3.65 25.85 -3.87
C GLU A 136 -4.68 25.14 -4.76
N ASN A 137 -4.39 23.91 -5.19
CA ASN A 137 -5.26 23.14 -6.06
C ASN A 137 -5.37 21.70 -5.56
N PRO A 138 -6.57 21.21 -5.18
CA PRO A 138 -6.81 19.86 -4.69
C PRO A 138 -6.36 18.73 -5.64
N SER A 139 -5.05 18.50 -5.66
CA SER A 139 -4.38 17.54 -6.53
C SER A 139 -3.09 17.04 -5.87
N ALA A 140 -2.84 15.74 -6.01
CA ALA A 140 -1.65 15.09 -5.49
C ALA A 140 -1.16 14.01 -6.46
N ILE A 141 0.14 13.77 -6.46
CA ILE A 141 0.80 12.70 -7.19
C ILE A 141 1.75 11.97 -6.26
N TYR A 142 1.83 10.66 -6.39
CA TYR A 142 2.95 9.91 -5.82
C TYR A 142 3.48 8.87 -6.80
N LYS A 143 4.73 8.45 -6.59
CA LYS A 143 5.33 7.32 -7.30
C LYS A 143 5.79 6.28 -6.32
N LEU A 144 5.17 5.11 -6.32
CA LEU A 144 5.68 3.97 -5.58
C LEU A 144 6.79 3.30 -6.40
N ILE A 145 8.03 3.54 -6.02
CA ILE A 145 9.23 2.94 -6.60
C ILE A 145 9.60 1.71 -5.78
N LYS A 146 9.56 0.53 -6.39
CA LYS A 146 10.06 -0.72 -5.79
C LYS A 146 11.49 -0.98 -6.25
N LEU A 147 12.38 -1.29 -5.32
CA LEU A 147 13.77 -1.60 -5.60
C LEU A 147 14.01 -3.12 -5.62
N LEU A 148 14.90 -3.57 -6.49
CA LEU A 148 15.35 -4.96 -6.49
C LEU A 148 16.14 -5.26 -5.20
N PRO A 149 15.92 -6.42 -4.57
CA PRO A 149 16.80 -6.90 -3.51
C PRO A 149 18.24 -6.99 -4.00
N THR A 150 19.20 -6.54 -3.19
CA THR A 150 20.63 -6.56 -3.49
C THR A 150 21.39 -7.37 -2.44
N VAL A 151 22.61 -7.81 -2.78
CA VAL A 151 23.54 -8.50 -1.88
C VAL A 151 24.97 -7.98 -2.11
N GLY A 152 25.84 -8.13 -1.11
CA GLY A 152 27.27 -7.81 -1.24
C GLY A 152 27.55 -6.31 -1.43
N CYS A 153 28.67 -5.97 -2.08
CA CYS A 153 29.06 -4.57 -2.33
C CYS A 153 28.13 -3.83 -3.31
N GLU A 154 27.21 -4.54 -3.96
CA GLU A 154 26.17 -3.98 -4.83
C GLU A 154 25.00 -3.40 -4.02
N ALA A 155 25.00 -3.59 -2.70
CA ALA A 155 24.03 -3.00 -1.78
C ALA A 155 24.01 -1.46 -1.84
N ASP A 156 25.12 -0.83 -2.25
CA ASP A 156 25.20 0.62 -2.47
C ASP A 156 24.56 1.09 -3.80
N ALA A 157 24.13 0.16 -4.66
CA ALA A 157 23.52 0.45 -5.96
C ALA A 157 22.04 0.02 -5.99
N ALA A 158 21.16 0.96 -5.64
CA ALA A 158 19.72 0.74 -5.76
C ALA A 158 19.28 0.62 -7.23
N THR A 159 18.65 -0.50 -7.59
CA THR A 159 18.08 -0.72 -8.93
C THR A 159 16.56 -0.74 -8.85
N ARG A 160 15.90 0.03 -9.72
CA ARG A 160 14.44 0.07 -9.79
C ARG A 160 13.90 -1.21 -10.44
N PHE A 161 12.98 -1.89 -9.76
CA PHE A 161 12.19 -2.96 -10.35
C PHE A 161 10.98 -2.42 -11.11
N ASN A 162 10.20 -1.55 -10.44
CA ASN A 162 8.95 -1.01 -10.96
C ASN A 162 8.69 0.39 -10.37
N VAL A 163 7.98 1.22 -11.13
CA VAL A 163 7.41 2.49 -10.67
C VAL A 163 5.92 2.49 -10.95
N ASP A 164 5.09 2.57 -9.91
CA ASP A 164 3.65 2.78 -9.99
C ASP A 164 3.33 4.24 -9.65
N GLU A 165 2.92 5.02 -10.64
CA GLU A 165 2.59 6.44 -10.48
C GLU A 165 1.08 6.61 -10.36
N ARG A 166 0.64 7.35 -9.33
CA ARG A 166 -0.77 7.58 -9.06
C ARG A 166 -1.09 9.06 -8.90
N THR A 167 -2.19 9.47 -9.50
CA THR A 167 -2.68 10.87 -9.46
C THR A 167 -4.06 10.95 -8.80
N ILE A 168 -4.21 11.92 -7.90
CA ILE A 168 -5.43 12.28 -7.19
C ILE A 168 -5.82 13.69 -7.63
N GLY A 169 -7.09 13.87 -8.01
CA GLY A 169 -7.60 15.16 -8.48
C GLY A 169 -7.07 15.56 -9.86
N GLY A 170 -7.53 16.71 -10.35
CA GLY A 170 -7.12 17.25 -11.65
C GLY A 170 -7.57 16.44 -12.88
N PRO A 171 -7.06 16.78 -14.08
CA PRO A 171 -7.50 16.17 -15.34
C PRO A 171 -7.14 14.69 -15.52
N THR A 172 -6.09 14.22 -14.84
CA THR A 172 -5.59 12.85 -14.91
C THR A 172 -5.92 12.05 -13.64
N ASN A 173 -6.98 12.44 -12.94
CA ASN A 173 -7.45 11.79 -11.71
C ASN A 173 -7.65 10.27 -11.88
N MET A 174 -7.08 9.49 -10.96
CA MET A 174 -7.13 8.01 -10.99
C MET A 174 -7.99 7.42 -9.85
N VAL A 175 -8.56 8.25 -8.97
CA VAL A 175 -9.40 7.79 -7.86
C VAL A 175 -10.89 7.92 -8.19
N SER A 176 -11.68 6.96 -7.73
CA SER A 176 -13.15 7.05 -7.73
C SER A 176 -13.66 7.83 -6.52
N ALA A 177 -12.93 7.77 -5.40
CA ALA A 177 -13.21 8.53 -4.19
C ALA A 177 -11.91 8.76 -3.39
N PHE A 178 -11.81 9.89 -2.73
CA PHE A 178 -10.67 10.29 -1.93
C PHE A 178 -11.11 11.12 -0.74
N ALA A 179 -10.81 10.63 0.46
CA ALA A 179 -11.11 11.31 1.71
C ALA A 179 -9.82 11.66 2.45
N TYR A 180 -9.69 12.88 2.97
CA TYR A 180 -8.43 13.38 3.56
C TYR A 180 -8.65 14.16 4.85
N GLN A 181 -7.59 14.25 5.67
CA GLN A 181 -7.53 15.05 6.90
C GLN A 181 -6.28 15.91 6.94
N SER A 182 -6.32 17.00 7.71
CA SER A 182 -5.16 17.86 7.95
C SER A 182 -3.93 17.08 8.41
N SER A 183 -4.08 15.98 9.15
CA SER A 183 -2.96 15.16 9.63
C SER A 183 -2.08 14.57 8.51
N GLY A 184 -2.59 14.52 7.27
CA GLY A 184 -1.98 13.79 6.16
C GLY A 184 -2.51 12.36 6.01
N SER A 185 -3.35 11.89 6.94
CA SER A 185 -4.09 10.64 6.77
C SER A 185 -5.11 10.78 5.64
N TYR A 186 -5.27 9.72 4.85
CA TYR A 186 -6.25 9.68 3.77
C TYR A 186 -6.77 8.27 3.50
N THR A 187 -7.83 8.19 2.72
CA THR A 187 -8.34 6.93 2.17
C THR A 187 -8.74 7.13 0.72
N ALA A 188 -8.23 6.27 -0.16
CA ALA A 188 -8.38 6.35 -1.60
C ALA A 188 -9.01 5.06 -2.14
N LEU A 189 -10.09 5.20 -2.89
CA LEU A 189 -10.64 4.14 -3.72
C LEU A 189 -10.13 4.34 -5.15
N TRP A 190 -9.23 3.47 -5.60
CA TRP A 190 -8.60 3.60 -6.91
C TRP A 190 -9.48 3.03 -8.03
N SER A 191 -9.56 3.78 -9.14
CA SER A 191 -10.18 3.31 -10.37
C SER A 191 -9.24 2.30 -11.04
N THR A 192 -9.50 1.00 -10.87
CA THR A 192 -8.67 -0.02 -11.51
C THR A 192 -9.11 -0.30 -12.94
N GLN A 193 -8.13 -0.56 -13.80
CA GLN A 193 -8.37 -1.01 -15.17
C GLN A 193 -8.81 -2.49 -15.23
N LYS A 194 -8.57 -3.26 -14.16
CA LYS A 194 -8.96 -4.67 -14.08
C LYS A 194 -10.43 -4.77 -13.70
N ALA A 195 -11.24 -5.24 -14.64
CA ALA A 195 -12.66 -5.48 -14.40
C ALA A 195 -12.87 -6.37 -13.15
N GLY A 196 -13.75 -5.94 -12.25
CA GLY A 196 -14.15 -6.72 -11.07
C GLY A 196 -13.14 -6.73 -9.91
N VAL A 197 -12.13 -5.86 -9.92
CA VAL A 197 -11.22 -5.62 -8.79
C VAL A 197 -11.48 -4.22 -8.25
N LEU A 198 -11.21 -3.97 -6.96
CA LEU A 198 -11.08 -2.63 -6.38
C LEU A 198 -9.80 -2.58 -5.55
N GLU A 199 -9.10 -1.44 -5.56
CA GLU A 199 -8.02 -1.21 -4.60
C GLU A 199 -8.44 -0.10 -3.64
N LEU A 200 -8.52 -0.46 -2.36
CA LEU A 200 -8.83 0.46 -1.28
C LEU A 200 -7.58 0.70 -0.46
N GLU A 201 -7.02 1.91 -0.57
CA GLU A 201 -5.81 2.31 0.14
C GLU A 201 -6.13 3.22 1.32
N HIS A 202 -5.65 2.83 2.49
CA HIS A 202 -5.75 3.60 3.72
C HIS A 202 -4.34 4.05 4.13
N CYS A 203 -4.09 5.36 4.15
CA CYS A 203 -2.86 5.93 4.66
C CYS A 203 -3.10 6.54 6.04
N LEU A 204 -2.45 5.99 7.06
CA LEU A 204 -2.55 6.45 8.44
C LEU A 204 -1.22 7.05 8.86
N ILE A 205 -1.26 8.27 9.41
CA ILE A 205 -0.10 8.96 9.98
C ILE A 205 -0.20 8.91 11.51
N ASP A 206 0.91 8.60 12.19
CA ASP A 206 0.94 8.63 13.65
C ASP A 206 0.82 10.09 14.11
N PRO A 207 -0.20 10.48 14.90
CA PRO A 207 -0.36 11.85 15.37
C PRO A 207 0.75 12.29 16.33
N ARG A 208 1.51 11.34 16.89
CA ARG A 208 2.69 11.60 17.75
C ARG A 208 3.95 11.78 16.91
N ASP A 209 4.00 11.20 15.71
CA ASP A 209 5.11 11.26 14.78
C ASP A 209 4.61 11.46 13.34
N LYS A 210 4.62 12.72 12.89
CA LYS A 210 4.20 13.10 11.55
C LYS A 210 5.14 12.62 10.45
N GLU A 211 6.31 12.10 10.80
CA GLU A 211 7.26 11.54 9.84
C GLU A 211 7.06 10.04 9.63
N SER A 212 6.14 9.39 10.34
CA SER A 212 5.83 7.96 10.19
C SER A 212 4.43 7.77 9.60
N ARG A 213 4.35 6.98 8.52
CA ARG A 213 3.06 6.57 7.95
C ARG A 213 3.03 5.09 7.61
N VAL A 214 1.82 4.54 7.65
CA VAL A 214 1.52 3.22 7.13
C VAL A 214 0.46 3.33 6.04
N ARG A 215 0.66 2.61 4.94
CA ARG A 215 -0.33 2.49 3.86
C ARG A 215 -0.78 1.03 3.79
N ILE A 216 -2.05 0.78 4.09
CA ILE A 216 -2.65 -0.55 4.01
C ILE A 216 -3.61 -0.54 2.82
N VAL A 217 -3.36 -1.42 1.85
CA VAL A 217 -4.16 -1.53 0.64
C VAL A 217 -4.90 -2.86 0.65
N GLN A 218 -6.22 -2.81 0.79
CA GLN A 218 -7.08 -3.96 0.60
C GLN A 218 -7.41 -4.11 -0.89
N ILE A 219 -6.99 -5.23 -1.49
CA ILE A 219 -7.34 -5.58 -2.86
C ILE A 219 -8.62 -6.42 -2.80
N MET A 220 -9.71 -5.85 -3.29
CA MET A 220 -11.04 -6.46 -3.23
C MET A 220 -11.41 -7.03 -4.60
N GLY A 221 -12.20 -8.10 -4.60
CA GLY A 221 -12.86 -8.62 -5.79
C GLY A 221 -14.36 -8.74 -5.57
N PHE A 222 -15.09 -8.99 -6.65
CA PHE A 222 -16.50 -9.31 -6.60
C PHE A 222 -16.72 -10.81 -6.84
N GLU A 223 -17.51 -11.44 -5.97
CA GLU A 223 -18.02 -12.81 -6.16
C GLU A 223 -19.48 -12.79 -6.62
N GLU A 224 -20.11 -13.96 -6.68
CA GLU A 224 -21.52 -14.10 -7.07
C GLU A 224 -22.42 -13.12 -6.29
N LYS A 225 -23.39 -12.53 -6.99
CA LYS A 225 -24.32 -11.53 -6.43
C LYS A 225 -23.65 -10.22 -5.96
N SER A 226 -22.50 -9.85 -6.56
CA SER A 226 -21.78 -8.60 -6.28
C SER A 226 -21.21 -8.51 -4.86
N LYS A 227 -20.99 -9.65 -4.19
CA LYS A 227 -20.40 -9.69 -2.87
C LYS A 227 -18.93 -9.25 -2.93
N LEU A 228 -18.58 -8.23 -2.15
CA LEU A 228 -17.19 -7.81 -1.98
C LEU A 228 -16.44 -8.80 -1.11
N VAL A 229 -15.26 -9.22 -1.58
CA VAL A 229 -14.39 -10.14 -0.87
C VAL A 229 -12.95 -9.66 -0.95
N LEU A 230 -12.20 -9.87 0.13
CA LEU A 230 -10.77 -9.58 0.16
C LEU A 230 -10.02 -10.62 -0.68
N LYS A 231 -9.07 -10.17 -1.50
CA LYS A 231 -8.22 -11.03 -2.34
C LYS A 231 -6.74 -10.98 -1.94
N ASN A 232 -6.26 -9.83 -1.49
CA ASN A 232 -4.88 -9.61 -1.06
C ASN A 232 -4.81 -8.36 -0.19
N ILE A 233 -3.80 -8.26 0.68
CA ILE A 233 -3.48 -7.05 1.45
C ILE A 233 -2.07 -6.63 1.08
N LYS A 234 -1.85 -5.34 0.80
CA LYS A 234 -0.50 -4.77 0.70
C LYS A 234 -0.28 -3.85 1.88
N VAL A 235 0.91 -3.88 2.48
CA VAL A 235 1.29 -2.99 3.57
C VAL A 235 2.57 -2.29 3.18
N PHE A 236 2.61 -0.98 3.38
CA PHE A 236 3.81 -0.17 3.29
C PHE A 236 4.03 0.54 4.62
N VAL A 237 5.25 0.47 5.14
CA VAL A 237 5.69 1.19 6.34
C VAL A 237 6.78 2.13 5.91
N GLU A 238 6.52 3.44 6.05
CA GLU A 238 7.30 4.48 5.39
C GLU A 238 7.63 5.60 6.38
N GLN A 239 8.87 6.11 6.28
CA GLN A 239 9.36 7.25 7.02
C GLN A 239 9.62 8.41 6.06
N TRP A 240 9.29 9.62 6.48
CA TRP A 240 9.68 10.83 5.79
C TRP A 240 11.20 10.96 5.77
N TYR A 241 11.77 11.04 4.57
CA TYR A 241 13.21 11.15 4.34
C TYR A 241 13.63 12.60 4.11
N GLY A 242 12.83 13.36 3.36
CA GLY A 242 13.22 14.70 2.95
C GLY A 242 12.18 15.42 2.09
N PRO A 243 12.46 16.67 1.68
CA PRO A 243 11.63 17.39 0.72
C PRO A 243 11.52 16.64 -0.61
N PHE A 244 10.40 16.83 -1.32
CA PHE A 244 10.15 16.19 -2.60
C PHE A 244 11.26 16.46 -3.61
N ARG A 245 11.80 15.39 -4.19
CA ARG A 245 12.81 15.35 -5.26
C ARG A 245 12.43 14.36 -6.35
N ASN A 246 11.15 13.99 -6.44
CA ASN A 246 10.61 13.14 -7.49
C ASN A 246 11.30 11.76 -7.61
N GLY A 247 11.94 11.29 -6.54
CA GLY A 247 12.75 10.07 -6.56
C GLY A 247 14.05 10.18 -7.37
N ASP A 248 14.59 11.38 -7.56
CA ASP A 248 15.85 11.61 -8.31
C ASP A 248 17.06 10.93 -7.65
N GLN A 249 17.01 10.74 -6.33
CA GLN A 249 18.02 10.01 -5.57
C GLN A 249 17.38 8.76 -4.95
N LEU A 250 17.88 7.60 -5.35
CA LEU A 250 17.47 6.35 -4.73
C LEU A 250 18.14 6.20 -3.36
N GLY A 251 17.35 5.91 -2.34
CA GLY A 251 17.83 5.63 -0.99
C GLY A 251 18.73 4.40 -1.02
N GLY A 252 20.01 4.57 -0.67
CA GLY A 252 20.93 3.46 -0.39
C GLY A 252 20.56 2.76 0.93
N CYS A 253 21.34 1.72 1.32
CA CYS A 253 21.13 0.85 2.48
C CYS A 253 20.89 1.50 3.86
N ALA A 254 20.88 2.83 3.98
CA ALA A 254 20.68 3.58 5.22
C ALA A 254 19.23 4.05 5.39
N ILE A 255 18.24 3.19 5.14
CA ILE A 255 16.86 3.47 5.56
C ILE A 255 16.72 3.19 7.06
N ARG A 256 15.98 4.05 7.76
CA ARG A 256 15.86 4.02 9.23
C ARG A 256 15.08 2.81 9.76
N ASP A 257 14.34 2.11 8.90
CA ASP A 257 13.56 0.94 9.25
C ASP A 257 14.15 -0.34 8.63
N SER A 258 13.53 -1.48 8.93
CA SER A 258 13.91 -2.81 8.48
C SER A 258 12.71 -3.53 7.85
N ALA A 259 13.02 -4.52 7.00
CA ALA A 259 12.04 -5.47 6.48
C ALA A 259 11.21 -6.05 7.64
N PHE A 260 9.90 -6.15 7.44
CA PHE A 260 8.95 -6.41 8.53
C PHE A 260 8.02 -7.58 8.27
N ALA A 261 7.91 -8.07 7.04
CA ALA A 261 6.86 -9.02 6.66
C ALA A 261 6.86 -10.31 7.49
N THR A 262 8.04 -10.76 7.94
CA THR A 262 8.22 -11.96 8.76
C THR A 262 8.32 -11.68 10.26
N THR A 263 8.14 -10.42 10.68
CA THR A 263 8.10 -10.08 12.12
C THR A 263 6.78 -10.54 12.75
N LYS A 264 6.73 -10.58 14.09
CA LYS A 264 5.56 -11.06 14.82
C LYS A 264 4.33 -10.23 14.44
N ALA A 265 3.25 -10.90 14.01
CA ALA A 265 1.95 -10.28 13.82
C ALA A 265 1.39 -9.73 15.15
N LEU A 266 0.51 -8.74 15.04
CA LEU A 266 -0.20 -8.16 16.18
C LEU A 266 -0.91 -9.24 17.01
N ASP A 267 -0.83 -9.12 18.34
CA ASP A 267 -1.54 -10.03 19.22
C ASP A 267 -3.04 -9.68 19.22
N VAL A 268 -3.87 -10.67 18.92
CA VAL A 268 -5.33 -10.51 18.84
C VAL A 268 -5.91 -9.89 20.13
N SER A 269 -5.35 -10.25 21.29
CA SER A 269 -5.83 -9.78 22.59
C SER A 269 -5.70 -8.26 22.78
N GLN A 270 -4.85 -7.61 21.99
CA GLN A 270 -4.66 -6.15 22.03
C GLN A 270 -5.68 -5.38 21.18
N VAL A 271 -6.46 -6.07 20.35
CA VAL A 271 -7.44 -5.47 19.42
C VAL A 271 -8.88 -5.75 19.85
N LEU A 272 -9.12 -6.93 20.43
CA LEU A 272 -10.46 -7.35 20.82
C LEU A 272 -11.06 -6.46 21.91
N GLY A 273 -12.39 -6.35 21.89
CA GLY A 273 -13.16 -5.70 22.93
C GLY A 273 -13.79 -4.39 22.47
N MET A 274 -14.15 -3.56 23.47
CA MET A 274 -14.90 -2.32 23.27
C MET A 274 -13.96 -1.13 23.20
N TRP A 275 -14.19 -0.28 22.20
CA TRP A 275 -13.42 0.92 21.94
C TRP A 275 -14.33 2.14 21.89
N GLN A 276 -13.88 3.23 22.51
CA GLN A 276 -14.49 4.55 22.35
C GLN A 276 -13.87 5.24 21.15
N CYS A 277 -14.70 5.73 20.24
CA CYS A 277 -14.28 6.23 18.93
C CYS A 277 -14.62 7.72 18.81
N VAL A 278 -13.61 8.53 18.50
CA VAL A 278 -13.80 9.90 18.01
C VAL A 278 -13.64 9.88 16.50
N ASN A 279 -14.73 10.17 15.79
CA ASN A 279 -14.84 9.93 14.35
C ASN A 279 -14.68 11.20 13.54
N SER A 280 -14.13 11.06 12.34
CA SER A 280 -14.30 12.01 11.25
C SER A 280 -14.86 11.27 10.04
N LYS A 281 -15.83 11.89 9.34
CA LYS A 281 -16.65 11.23 8.30
C LYS A 281 -16.68 12.03 7.00
N ALA A 282 -16.74 11.31 5.88
CA ALA A 282 -16.99 11.83 4.54
C ALA A 282 -18.03 10.96 3.84
N TYR A 283 -18.99 11.57 3.15
CA TYR A 283 -20.17 10.89 2.59
C TYR A 283 -20.18 10.98 1.06
N PHE A 284 -20.13 9.84 0.39
CA PHE A 284 -20.05 9.77 -1.07
C PHE A 284 -21.39 9.46 -1.75
N GLN A 285 -22.37 8.95 -1.00
CA GLN A 285 -23.69 8.60 -1.54
C GLN A 285 -24.46 9.79 -2.14
N ASP A 286 -24.39 10.94 -1.48
CA ASP A 286 -25.22 12.12 -1.82
C ASP A 286 -24.46 13.18 -2.63
N SER A 287 -23.20 12.90 -2.97
CA SER A 287 -22.32 13.84 -3.68
C SER A 287 -21.63 13.16 -4.87
N PRO A 288 -22.39 12.71 -5.89
CA PRO A 288 -21.87 11.90 -7.00
C PRO A 288 -20.76 12.59 -7.83
N ASN A 289 -20.61 13.91 -7.72
CA ASN A 289 -19.58 14.69 -8.41
C ASN A 289 -18.37 15.03 -7.51
N SER A 290 -18.41 14.73 -6.21
CA SER A 290 -17.34 15.05 -5.27
C SER A 290 -16.43 13.85 -5.06
N VAL A 291 -15.42 13.75 -5.93
CA VAL A 291 -14.38 12.72 -5.82
C VAL A 291 -13.49 12.95 -4.59
N LEU A 292 -13.18 14.21 -4.28
CA LEU A 292 -12.34 14.60 -3.14
C LEU A 292 -13.22 15.19 -2.04
N GLN A 293 -13.10 14.65 -0.82
CA GLN A 293 -13.82 15.15 0.36
C GLN A 293 -12.92 15.25 1.59
N GLU A 294 -13.10 16.32 2.35
CA GLU A 294 -12.53 16.43 3.69
C GLU A 294 -13.29 15.54 4.67
N LEU A 295 -12.57 14.76 5.47
CA LEU A 295 -13.11 14.03 6.61
C LEU A 295 -13.39 15.02 7.73
N LYS A 296 -14.67 15.30 7.95
CA LYS A 296 -15.13 16.28 8.95
C LYS A 296 -15.30 15.60 10.31
N PRO A 297 -14.80 16.20 11.41
CA PRO A 297 -15.07 15.71 12.75
C PRO A 297 -16.57 15.59 13.02
N VAL A 298 -16.96 14.55 13.73
CA VAL A 298 -18.35 14.35 14.17
C VAL A 298 -18.41 14.45 15.67
N ASP A 299 -19.36 15.25 16.16
CA ASP A 299 -19.55 15.46 17.59
C ASP A 299 -20.00 14.17 18.29
N GLY A 300 -19.41 13.91 19.44
CA GLY A 300 -19.73 12.76 20.30
C GLY A 300 -18.70 11.65 20.25
N VAL A 301 -18.93 10.65 21.11
CA VAL A 301 -18.11 9.45 21.21
C VAL A 301 -18.99 8.27 20.84
N GLU A 302 -18.61 7.54 19.80
CA GLU A 302 -19.26 6.28 19.42
C GLU A 302 -18.56 5.11 20.09
N LYS A 303 -19.23 3.96 20.16
CA LYS A 303 -18.62 2.71 20.63
C LYS A 303 -18.49 1.74 19.45
N SER A 304 -17.32 1.13 19.33
CA SER A 304 -17.09 -0.01 18.42
C SER A 304 -16.74 -1.24 19.24
N VAL A 305 -17.12 -2.41 18.74
CA VAL A 305 -16.76 -3.70 19.32
C VAL A 305 -16.03 -4.51 18.26
N ARG A 306 -14.81 -4.94 18.57
CA ARG A 306 -14.04 -5.85 17.72
C ARG A 306 -14.06 -7.25 18.30
N ASP A 307 -14.58 -8.16 17.49
CA ASP A 307 -14.53 -9.59 17.70
C ASP A 307 -13.39 -10.21 16.87
N LYS A 308 -13.14 -11.50 17.06
CA LYS A 308 -12.05 -12.20 16.37
C LYS A 308 -12.39 -12.51 14.92
N GLU A 309 -13.67 -12.49 14.57
CA GLU A 309 -14.11 -12.92 13.25
C GLU A 309 -13.66 -11.88 12.21
N HIS A 310 -13.19 -12.37 11.06
CA HIS A 310 -12.75 -11.53 9.94
C HIS A 310 -11.57 -10.59 10.23
N LEU A 311 -10.89 -10.71 11.37
CA LEU A 311 -9.65 -9.99 11.65
C LEU A 311 -8.45 -10.70 11.04
N VAL A 312 -7.72 -9.97 10.21
CA VAL A 312 -6.41 -10.35 9.67
C VAL A 312 -5.35 -9.56 10.41
N LEU A 313 -4.59 -10.24 11.26
CA LEU A 313 -3.53 -9.63 12.07
C LEU A 313 -2.25 -9.57 11.26
N LEU A 314 -1.62 -8.40 11.23
CA LEU A 314 -0.46 -8.12 10.41
C LEU A 314 0.71 -7.69 11.32
N PRO A 315 1.96 -7.75 10.82
CA PRO A 315 3.09 -7.20 11.57
C PRO A 315 2.96 -5.68 11.75
N LYS A 316 3.90 -5.08 12.51
CA LYS A 316 3.95 -3.62 12.78
C LYS A 316 2.70 -3.07 13.47
N ASN A 317 2.04 -3.90 14.28
CA ASN A 317 0.84 -3.57 15.03
C ASN A 317 -0.35 -3.18 14.14
N LEU A 318 -0.43 -3.79 12.95
CA LEU A 318 -1.46 -3.52 11.97
C LEU A 318 -2.50 -4.64 11.94
N TRP A 319 -3.68 -4.32 11.44
CA TRP A 319 -4.71 -5.30 11.13
C TRP A 319 -5.63 -4.82 10.02
N SER A 320 -6.32 -5.77 9.42
CA SER A 320 -7.31 -5.55 8.37
C SER A 320 -8.56 -6.39 8.65
N SER A 321 -9.73 -5.89 8.28
CA SER A 321 -11.01 -6.56 8.45
C SER A 321 -11.94 -6.27 7.28
N ILE A 322 -12.79 -7.25 6.98
CA ILE A 322 -13.93 -7.10 6.11
C ILE A 322 -15.14 -7.74 6.80
N LYS A 323 -16.21 -6.97 7.03
CA LYS A 323 -17.42 -7.45 7.69
C LYS A 323 -18.65 -7.12 6.87
N GLU A 324 -19.50 -8.11 6.65
CA GLU A 324 -20.83 -7.91 6.08
C GLU A 324 -21.82 -7.67 7.23
N THR A 325 -22.75 -6.73 7.07
CA THR A 325 -23.81 -6.52 8.06
C THR A 325 -24.76 -7.71 8.09
N GLU A 326 -25.43 -7.96 9.23
CA GLU A 326 -26.33 -9.11 9.39
C GLU A 326 -27.48 -9.13 8.36
N ASP A 327 -27.91 -7.96 7.91
CA ASP A 327 -28.93 -7.78 6.87
C ASP A 327 -28.39 -8.01 5.44
N GLY A 328 -27.07 -8.12 5.25
CA GLY A 328 -26.40 -8.25 3.96
C GLY A 328 -26.44 -6.98 3.10
N GLU A 329 -26.85 -5.85 3.67
CA GLU A 329 -27.07 -4.61 2.90
C GLU A 329 -25.80 -3.74 2.81
N LYS A 330 -24.82 -3.96 3.70
CA LYS A 330 -23.57 -3.22 3.72
C LYS A 330 -22.37 -4.12 3.94
N THR A 331 -21.23 -3.68 3.41
CA THR A 331 -19.92 -4.27 3.69
C THR A 331 -19.00 -3.19 4.25
N TRP A 332 -18.35 -3.48 5.36
CA TRP A 332 -17.36 -2.62 5.99
C TRP A 332 -15.97 -3.16 5.69
N CYS A 333 -15.11 -2.31 5.15
CA CYS A 333 -13.69 -2.58 4.95
C CYS A 333 -12.94 -1.70 5.94
N GLU A 334 -12.30 -2.30 6.93
CA GLU A 334 -11.65 -1.59 8.02
C GLU A 334 -10.19 -2.01 8.14
N VAL A 335 -9.33 -1.05 8.46
CA VAL A 335 -7.95 -1.30 8.84
C VAL A 335 -7.63 -0.51 10.10
N GLY A 336 -6.61 -0.94 10.83
CA GLY A 336 -6.15 -0.18 11.97
C GLY A 336 -4.67 -0.35 12.29
N TRP A 337 -4.18 0.63 13.04
CA TRP A 337 -2.82 0.70 13.53
C TRP A 337 -2.83 0.93 15.04
N LEU A 338 -2.43 -0.08 15.81
CA LEU A 338 -2.29 0.02 17.25
C LEU A 338 -1.00 0.77 17.58
N LEU A 339 -1.16 2.02 18.02
CA LEU A 339 -0.08 2.96 18.30
C LEU A 339 0.63 2.66 19.62
N GLU A 340 -0.16 2.26 20.61
CA GLU A 340 0.25 1.80 21.93
C GLU A 340 -0.91 1.04 22.57
N SER A 341 -0.66 0.37 23.69
CA SER A 341 -1.71 -0.38 24.39
C SER A 341 -2.92 0.52 24.68
N GLY A 342 -4.08 0.12 24.17
CA GLY A 342 -5.34 0.84 24.37
C GLY A 342 -5.51 2.11 23.52
N ARG A 343 -4.66 2.36 22.51
CA ARG A 343 -4.85 3.44 21.52
C ARG A 343 -4.63 2.96 20.09
N VAL A 344 -5.62 3.19 19.24
CA VAL A 344 -5.60 2.76 17.84
C VAL A 344 -6.11 3.88 16.94
N ILE A 345 -5.57 3.95 15.72
CA ILE A 345 -6.18 4.72 14.63
C ILE A 345 -6.76 3.73 13.64
N THR A 346 -7.97 3.99 13.18
CA THR A 346 -8.65 3.14 12.20
C THR A 346 -9.12 3.97 11.02
N SER A 347 -9.21 3.30 9.87
CA SER A 347 -9.91 3.82 8.71
C SER A 347 -10.87 2.76 8.20
N LYS A 348 -12.10 3.17 7.91
CA LYS A 348 -13.23 2.31 7.61
C LYS A 348 -14.00 2.86 6.41
N CYS A 349 -14.27 2.00 5.44
CA CYS A 349 -15.11 2.29 4.30
C CYS A 349 -16.38 1.46 4.37
N ILE A 350 -17.52 2.09 4.10
CA ILE A 350 -18.82 1.43 4.07
C ILE A 350 -19.30 1.40 2.62
N PHE A 351 -19.50 0.20 2.11
CA PHE A 351 -20.07 -0.06 0.80
C PHE A 351 -21.52 -0.52 0.93
N SER A 352 -22.36 -0.17 -0.03
CA SER A 352 -23.64 -0.85 -0.19
C SER A 352 -23.44 -2.26 -0.75
N ARG A 353 -24.50 -3.06 -0.69
CA ARG A 353 -24.60 -4.37 -1.33
C ARG A 353 -24.21 -4.41 -2.82
N ASN A 354 -24.35 -3.29 -3.53
CA ASN A 354 -23.99 -3.18 -4.95
C ASN A 354 -22.51 -2.80 -5.16
N GLY A 355 -21.73 -2.67 -4.09
CA GLY A 355 -20.32 -2.25 -4.15
C GLY A 355 -20.12 -0.74 -4.31
N GLU A 356 -21.15 0.08 -4.11
CA GLU A 356 -21.01 1.54 -4.15
C GLU A 356 -20.51 2.05 -2.80
N LEU A 357 -19.44 2.86 -2.82
CA LEU A 357 -18.95 3.52 -1.61
C LEU A 357 -19.98 4.52 -1.09
N LYS A 358 -20.33 4.41 0.19
CA LYS A 358 -21.29 5.29 0.87
C LYS A 358 -20.60 6.26 1.81
N GLU A 359 -19.64 5.77 2.59
CA GLU A 359 -19.03 6.53 3.66
C GLU A 359 -17.58 6.11 3.88
N ILE A 360 -16.72 7.08 4.21
CA ILE A 360 -15.38 6.85 4.74
C ILE A 360 -15.32 7.46 6.14
N ILE A 361 -14.77 6.70 7.08
CA ILE A 361 -14.64 7.07 8.49
C ILE A 361 -13.18 6.86 8.91
N THR A 362 -12.58 7.86 9.51
CA THR A 362 -11.32 7.70 10.27
C THR A 362 -11.62 7.93 11.74
N SER A 363 -11.08 7.07 12.60
CA SER A 363 -11.33 7.13 14.04
C SER A 363 -10.02 7.12 14.82
N SER A 364 -9.97 7.98 15.84
CA SER A 364 -9.04 7.80 16.96
C SER A 364 -9.80 7.07 18.05
N GLU A 365 -9.28 5.92 18.48
CA GLU A 365 -9.99 5.07 19.43
C GLU A 365 -9.15 4.72 20.66
N THR A 366 -9.84 4.63 21.79
CA THR A 366 -9.25 4.25 23.07
C THR A 366 -10.07 3.16 23.73
N THR A 367 -9.41 2.17 24.33
CA THR A 367 -10.09 1.22 25.23
C THR A 367 -10.54 1.95 26.48
N GLU A 368 -11.73 1.66 26.99
CA GLU A 368 -12.10 2.09 28.35
C GLU A 368 -11.09 1.48 29.34
N VAL A 369 -10.24 2.31 29.94
CA VAL A 369 -9.38 1.88 31.04
C VAL A 369 -10.30 1.59 32.23
N GLY A 370 -10.52 0.32 32.52
CA GLY A 370 -11.03 -0.23 33.79
C GLY A 370 -12.15 0.54 34.49
N VAL A 371 -13.35 -0.03 34.48
CA VAL A 371 -14.18 -0.04 35.69
C VAL A 371 -13.95 -1.37 36.38
#